data_AF-A0A3D4F740-F1
#
_entry.id   AF-A0A3D4F740-F1
#
_cell.length_a   1.000
_cell.length_b   1.000
_cell.length_c   1.000
_cell.angle_alpha   90.00
_cell.angle_beta   90.00
_cell.angle_gamma   90.00
#
_symmetry.space_group_name_H-M   'P 1'
#
loop_
_entity.id
_entity.type
_entity.pdbx_description
1 polymer ?
#
loop_
_entity_poly.entity_id
_entity_poly.type
_entity_poly.pdbx_seq_one_letter_code
_entity_poly.pdbx_strand_id
1 'polypeptide(L)'
;MNVPFDDVWLQLHPEDQVAVLKRTLKKGVRVERGDKIWETQSTIPAGHKVALCSLSKGDPLLKYGQIIGFATQEIHPGDHVHVHNLGMGDFGRDYRIGEAFRPLQRTTREEPLTFMGFDRGPGRRSGTRNYLAIISSVNCSASVSKYIAQHFRGEDFLRDFPYVDGVMALTHKSGCSLMPDKPLEVLQRVLAGMAVHPNISGYLLVGLGCEVNQIPQIIQRYGLRDPQKPDDDPFHMNIQSLGGIRKTVEAGIEAVQKMLPRLNDLRRTPRPISDLALAMNCGGSDGHSGITANPALGVASDCLVQEGGTSVLAETSEIYGAEHLLTQRASSTEVGERLVDMIHWWEDYTAKFGATIDNNPSHGNKEGGLTTIYEKSLGAIAKAGQAPLEAVYQYAEAIQSRGLCFMDTPGNDPVSMTGLVAGGCNLGVFTTGRGSVFGCKPAPCIKVATHTPLYEWMEG
;
A
#
# COMPACT_ATOMS: atom_id res chain seq x y z
N MET A 1 30.73 31.26 -11.93
CA MET A 1 30.34 30.42 -13.07
C MET A 1 28.94 29.94 -12.80
N ASN A 2 28.02 30.13 -13.74
CA ASN A 2 26.64 29.67 -13.56
C ASN A 2 26.60 28.16 -13.73
N VAL A 3 25.70 27.50 -13.00
CA VAL A 3 25.48 26.06 -13.10
C VAL A 3 24.29 25.82 -14.04
N PRO A 4 24.36 24.88 -14.99
CA PRO A 4 23.22 24.54 -15.82
C PRO A 4 22.02 24.07 -14.97
N PHE A 5 20.82 24.54 -15.29
CA PHE A 5 19.60 24.22 -14.54
C PHE A 5 19.36 22.71 -14.45
N ASP A 6 19.43 22.01 -15.58
CA ASP A 6 19.08 20.59 -15.62
C ASP A 6 20.10 19.70 -14.91
N ASP A 7 21.29 20.22 -14.54
CA ASP A 7 22.27 19.48 -13.74
C ASP A 7 21.90 19.44 -12.25
N VAL A 8 21.16 20.43 -11.76
CA VAL A 8 20.94 20.63 -10.31
C VAL A 8 19.48 20.75 -9.92
N TRP A 9 18.61 21.17 -10.81
CA TRP A 9 17.19 21.39 -10.58
C TRP A 9 16.35 20.50 -11.51
N LEU A 10 15.12 20.21 -11.08
CA LEU A 10 14.13 19.47 -11.83
C LEU A 10 12.80 20.21 -11.81
N GLN A 11 12.32 20.61 -12.98
CA GLN A 11 10.97 21.13 -13.17
C GLN A 11 10.09 20.00 -13.72
N LEU A 12 8.97 19.69 -13.07
CA LEU A 12 8.20 18.47 -13.34
C LEU A 12 7.15 18.69 -14.43
N HIS A 13 6.60 19.89 -14.49
CA HIS A 13 5.68 20.34 -15.52
C HIS A 13 6.11 21.72 -16.05
N PRO A 14 5.91 22.03 -17.35
CA PRO A 14 6.32 23.33 -17.92
C PRO A 14 5.72 24.55 -17.21
N GLU A 15 4.52 24.41 -16.64
CA GLU A 15 3.82 25.47 -15.90
C GLU A 15 4.23 25.55 -14.43
N ASP A 16 5.10 24.67 -13.94
CA ASP A 16 5.54 24.70 -12.55
C ASP A 16 6.25 26.01 -12.23
N GLN A 17 5.89 26.60 -11.09
CA GLN A 17 6.47 27.83 -10.58
C GLN A 17 7.65 27.57 -9.63
N VAL A 18 7.97 26.29 -9.41
CA VAL A 18 9.08 25.82 -8.58
C VAL A 18 9.87 24.74 -9.31
N ALA A 19 11.12 24.55 -8.89
CA ALA A 19 11.90 23.37 -9.24
C ALA A 19 12.34 22.63 -7.98
N VAL A 20 12.58 21.32 -8.09
CA VAL A 20 13.12 20.48 -7.02
C VAL A 20 14.63 20.35 -7.16
N LEU A 21 15.37 20.50 -6.06
CA LEU A 21 16.82 20.35 -6.06
C LEU A 21 17.25 18.88 -6.09
N LYS A 22 18.12 18.51 -7.03
CA LYS A 22 18.74 17.18 -7.13
C LYS A 22 19.86 16.96 -6.10
N ARG A 23 20.46 18.05 -5.62
CA ARG A 23 21.50 18.08 -4.59
C ARG A 23 21.41 19.37 -3.79
N THR A 24 21.95 19.37 -2.57
CA THR A 24 22.01 20.57 -1.73
C THR A 24 22.82 21.67 -2.43
N LEU A 25 22.25 22.88 -2.52
CA LEU A 25 22.94 24.07 -3.04
C LEU A 25 23.11 25.10 -1.94
N LYS A 26 24.30 25.71 -1.86
CA LYS A 26 24.60 26.81 -0.94
C LYS A 26 23.97 28.11 -1.43
N LYS A 27 23.76 29.07 -0.52
CA LYS A 27 23.40 30.45 -0.87
C LYS A 27 24.37 31.02 -1.92
N GLY A 28 23.83 31.82 -2.85
CA GLY A 28 24.59 32.53 -3.89
C GLY A 28 24.94 31.69 -5.12
N VAL A 29 24.49 30.43 -5.22
CA VAL A 29 24.68 29.63 -6.43
C VAL A 29 23.76 30.17 -7.53
N ARG A 30 24.38 30.59 -8.65
CA ARG A 30 23.66 31.03 -9.85
C ARG A 30 23.39 29.84 -10.76
N VAL A 31 22.13 29.67 -11.14
CA VAL A 31 21.63 28.58 -11.98
C VAL A 31 21.00 29.16 -13.25
N GLU A 32 21.29 28.59 -14.42
CA GLU A 32 20.84 29.16 -15.71
C GLU A 32 20.16 28.14 -16.63
N ARG A 33 19.17 28.62 -17.40
CA ARG A 33 18.51 27.86 -18.48
C ARG A 33 18.08 28.82 -19.59
N GLY A 34 18.79 28.78 -20.72
CA GLY A 34 18.65 29.82 -21.75
C GLY A 34 19.00 31.19 -21.15
N ASP A 35 18.16 32.20 -21.40
CA ASP A 35 18.38 33.57 -20.92
C ASP A 35 17.98 33.81 -19.45
N LYS A 36 17.39 32.81 -18.79
CA LYS A 36 16.94 32.92 -17.40
C LYS A 36 18.06 32.52 -16.46
N ILE A 37 18.30 33.37 -15.45
CA ILE A 37 19.26 33.13 -14.38
C ILE A 37 18.56 33.31 -13.03
N TRP A 38 18.72 32.33 -12.16
CA TRP A 38 18.27 32.37 -10.77
C TRP A 38 19.47 32.33 -9.83
N GLU A 39 19.32 32.87 -8.62
CA GLU A 39 20.33 32.77 -7.58
C GLU A 39 19.68 32.28 -6.29
N THR A 40 20.20 31.20 -5.70
CA THR A 40 19.66 30.66 -4.44
C THR A 40 19.86 31.64 -3.29
N GLN A 41 18.77 32.06 -2.63
CA GLN A 41 18.82 33.09 -1.57
C GLN A 41 19.23 32.54 -0.19
N SER A 42 19.21 31.22 -0.04
CA SER A 42 19.65 30.49 1.15
C SER A 42 20.32 29.17 0.75
N THR A 43 20.86 28.43 1.72
CA THR A 43 21.26 27.04 1.49
C THR A 43 20.00 26.18 1.47
N ILE A 44 19.77 25.46 0.36
CA ILE A 44 18.56 24.67 0.12
C ILE A 44 18.96 23.19 0.03
N PRO A 45 18.38 22.30 0.86
CA PRO A 45 18.68 20.87 0.81
C PRO A 45 18.23 20.18 -0.49
N ALA A 46 18.81 19.02 -0.81
CA ALA A 46 18.29 18.15 -1.85
C ALA A 46 16.83 17.72 -1.55
N GLY A 47 16.00 17.57 -2.58
CA GLY A 47 14.58 17.22 -2.45
C GLY A 47 13.66 18.42 -2.10
N HIS A 48 14.22 19.56 -1.69
CA HIS A 48 13.46 20.78 -1.43
C HIS A 48 13.21 21.59 -2.70
N LYS A 49 12.35 22.62 -2.58
CA LYS A 49 11.88 23.45 -3.70
C LYS A 49 12.57 24.81 -3.74
N VAL A 50 12.83 25.30 -4.94
CA VAL A 50 13.26 26.67 -5.22
C VAL A 50 12.24 27.37 -6.12
N ALA A 51 11.91 28.62 -5.83
CA ALA A 51 10.99 29.42 -6.64
C ALA A 51 11.60 29.82 -7.98
N LEU A 52 10.83 29.69 -9.06
CA LEU A 52 11.22 30.09 -10.42
C LEU A 52 10.67 31.47 -10.81
N CYS A 53 9.64 31.95 -10.13
CA CYS A 53 9.01 33.25 -10.33
C CYS A 53 8.64 33.89 -8.98
N SER A 54 8.25 35.17 -9.01
CA SER A 54 7.70 35.84 -7.81
C SER A 54 6.26 35.39 -7.54
N LEU A 55 5.88 35.31 -6.28
CA LEU A 55 4.51 35.10 -5.81
C LEU A 55 4.19 36.07 -4.69
N SER A 56 3.02 36.70 -4.77
CA SER A 56 2.46 37.53 -3.69
C SER A 56 1.82 36.67 -2.61
N LYS A 57 1.68 37.21 -1.40
CA LYS A 57 0.94 36.53 -0.33
C LYS A 57 -0.49 36.20 -0.78
N GLY A 58 -0.88 34.94 -0.64
CA GLY A 58 -2.18 34.41 -1.05
C GLY A 58 -2.18 33.79 -2.45
N ASP A 59 -1.14 34.00 -3.27
CA ASP A 59 -1.08 33.41 -4.60
C ASP A 59 -0.97 31.88 -4.51
N PRO A 60 -1.68 31.13 -5.39
CA PRO A 60 -1.49 29.69 -5.51
C PRO A 60 -0.12 29.39 -6.12
N LEU A 61 0.50 28.32 -5.63
CA LEU A 61 1.78 27.82 -6.15
C LEU A 61 1.58 26.50 -6.89
N LEU A 62 2.05 26.45 -8.14
CA LEU A 62 1.96 25.28 -9.01
C LEU A 62 3.21 24.38 -8.96
N LYS A 63 2.98 23.09 -8.77
CA LYS A 63 3.95 21.99 -8.97
C LYS A 63 3.21 20.76 -9.51
N TYR A 64 3.82 19.98 -10.41
CA TYR A 64 3.13 18.94 -11.20
C TYR A 64 1.99 19.51 -12.07
N GLY A 65 2.03 20.80 -12.40
CA GLY A 65 0.90 21.49 -13.05
C GLY A 65 -0.36 21.58 -12.18
N GLN A 66 -0.25 21.38 -10.86
CA GLN A 66 -1.36 21.41 -9.92
C GLN A 66 -1.03 22.35 -8.76
N ILE A 67 -2.07 22.89 -8.11
CA ILE A 67 -1.91 23.74 -6.92
C ILE A 67 -1.41 22.86 -5.77
N ILE A 68 -0.28 23.21 -5.18
CA ILE A 68 0.26 22.53 -4.01
C ILE A 68 0.15 23.34 -2.72
N GLY A 69 -0.37 24.56 -2.78
CA GLY A 69 -0.53 25.42 -1.61
C GLY A 69 -0.57 26.88 -2.01
N PHE A 70 -0.59 27.74 -0.99
CA PHE A 70 -0.71 29.18 -1.16
C PHE A 70 0.40 29.89 -0.40
N ALA A 71 0.98 30.91 -1.02
CA ALA A 71 2.08 31.66 -0.43
C ALA A 71 1.61 32.37 0.85
N THR A 72 2.27 32.14 1.99
CA THR A 72 1.89 32.77 3.27
C THR A 72 2.53 34.15 3.45
N GLN A 73 3.53 34.44 2.62
CA GLN A 73 4.26 35.69 2.49
C GLN A 73 4.71 35.85 1.02
N GLU A 74 5.34 36.98 0.68
CA GLU A 74 5.96 37.15 -0.63
C GLU A 74 7.11 36.13 -0.82
N ILE A 75 7.22 35.58 -2.04
CA ILE A 75 8.26 34.63 -2.45
C ILE A 75 8.91 35.18 -3.72
N HIS A 76 10.23 35.24 -3.76
CA HIS A 76 11.00 35.72 -4.91
C HIS A 76 11.73 34.57 -5.63
N PRO A 77 12.08 34.74 -6.92
CA PRO A 77 12.88 33.75 -7.64
C PRO A 77 14.18 33.42 -6.91
N GLY A 78 14.46 32.12 -6.71
CA GLY A 78 15.62 31.65 -5.95
C GLY A 78 15.39 31.43 -4.46
N ASP A 79 14.21 31.77 -3.93
CA ASP A 79 13.84 31.49 -2.55
C ASP A 79 13.59 29.99 -2.32
N HIS A 80 13.87 29.55 -1.09
CA HIS A 80 13.50 28.23 -0.62
C HIS A 80 11.99 28.20 -0.33
N VAL A 81 11.24 27.40 -1.08
CA VAL A 81 9.79 27.25 -0.88
C VAL A 81 9.52 26.09 0.07
N HIS A 82 9.04 26.38 1.27
CA HIS A 82 8.73 25.37 2.29
C HIS A 82 7.72 25.86 3.35
N VAL A 83 7.60 25.15 4.48
CA VAL A 83 6.57 25.38 5.51
C VAL A 83 6.56 26.79 6.13
N HIS A 84 7.65 27.56 5.96
CA HIS A 84 7.74 28.93 6.48
C HIS A 84 7.09 29.96 5.54
N ASN A 85 6.95 29.67 4.24
CA ASN A 85 6.41 30.60 3.24
C ASN A 85 5.31 30.01 2.35
N LEU A 86 4.96 28.74 2.52
CA LEU A 86 3.87 28.07 1.78
C LEU A 86 3.00 27.29 2.76
N GLY A 87 1.68 27.45 2.64
CA GLY A 87 0.69 26.84 3.52
C GLY A 87 -0.49 26.23 2.79
N MET A 88 -1.37 25.61 3.57
CA MET A 88 -2.66 25.11 3.12
C MET A 88 -3.62 26.26 2.85
N GLY A 89 -4.52 26.05 1.88
CA GLY A 89 -5.67 26.90 1.61
C GLY A 89 -6.78 26.06 1.01
N ASP A 90 -8.00 26.55 1.14
CA ASP A 90 -9.18 25.90 0.58
C ASP A 90 -9.37 26.31 -0.88
N PHE A 91 -9.67 25.33 -1.73
CA PHE A 91 -10.07 25.55 -3.11
C PHE A 91 -10.98 24.43 -3.57
N GLY A 92 -12.02 24.80 -4.33
CA GLY A 92 -12.99 23.83 -4.85
C GLY A 92 -12.32 22.79 -5.75
N ARG A 93 -12.67 21.53 -5.54
CA ARG A 93 -12.20 20.40 -6.38
C ARG A 93 -13.34 20.00 -7.30
N ASP A 94 -13.14 20.22 -8.60
CA ASP A 94 -14.01 19.64 -9.61
C ASP A 94 -13.52 18.22 -9.95
N TYR A 95 -14.27 17.22 -9.52
CA TYR A 95 -13.89 15.82 -9.64
C TYR A 95 -13.94 15.31 -11.09
N ARG A 96 -14.66 15.99 -12.00
CA ARG A 96 -14.68 15.71 -13.45
C ARG A 96 -14.68 14.21 -13.80
N ILE A 97 -15.58 13.47 -13.16
CA ILE A 97 -15.53 12.00 -13.13
C ILE A 97 -15.56 11.44 -14.56
N GLY A 98 -14.54 10.65 -14.91
CA GLY A 98 -14.42 9.99 -16.21
C GLY A 98 -14.05 10.87 -17.41
N GLU A 99 -13.90 12.19 -17.27
CA GLU A 99 -13.62 13.09 -18.42
C GLU A 99 -12.27 12.80 -19.11
N ALA A 100 -11.28 12.36 -18.33
CA ALA A 100 -9.96 11.97 -18.80
C ALA A 100 -9.81 10.44 -18.96
N PHE A 101 -10.91 9.67 -18.95
CA PHE A 101 -10.84 8.23 -19.16
C PHE A 101 -10.18 7.89 -20.50
N ARG A 102 -9.11 7.10 -20.45
CA ARG A 102 -8.42 6.56 -21.62
C ARG A 102 -8.10 5.09 -21.36
N PRO A 103 -8.68 4.14 -22.11
CA PRO A 103 -8.43 2.73 -21.86
C PRO A 103 -6.95 2.43 -22.06
N LEU A 104 -6.35 1.72 -21.10
CA LEU A 104 -4.97 1.26 -21.25
C LEU A 104 -4.96 0.05 -22.19
N GLN A 105 -4.24 0.16 -23.30
CA GLN A 105 -4.17 -0.91 -24.30
C GLN A 105 -3.51 -2.15 -23.71
N ARG A 106 -4.18 -3.31 -23.82
CA ARG A 106 -3.58 -4.59 -23.43
C ARG A 106 -2.43 -4.95 -24.35
N THR A 107 -1.52 -5.75 -23.81
CA THR A 107 -0.41 -6.31 -24.58
C THR A 107 -0.93 -7.15 -25.77
N THR A 108 -0.21 -7.10 -26.89
CA THR A 108 -0.48 -7.92 -28.08
C THR A 108 0.48 -9.11 -28.20
N ARG A 109 1.22 -9.41 -27.12
CA ARG A 109 2.17 -10.53 -27.09
C ARG A 109 1.47 -11.85 -27.40
N GLU A 110 2.09 -12.65 -28.28
CA GLU A 110 1.64 -14.00 -28.60
C GLU A 110 1.82 -14.96 -27.41
N GLU A 111 2.94 -14.82 -26.68
CA GLU A 111 3.22 -15.56 -25.46
C GLU A 111 3.06 -14.66 -24.22
N PRO A 112 2.13 -14.98 -23.30
CA PRO A 112 1.96 -14.23 -22.06
C PRO A 112 3.22 -14.28 -21.19
N LEU A 113 3.54 -13.18 -20.51
CA LEU A 113 4.59 -13.19 -19.49
C LEU A 113 4.17 -14.10 -18.33
N THR A 114 5.13 -14.85 -17.78
CA THR A 114 4.88 -15.78 -16.68
C THR A 114 5.82 -15.57 -15.50
N PHE A 115 5.44 -16.09 -14.34
CA PHE A 115 6.28 -16.22 -13.15
C PHE A 115 6.14 -17.62 -12.54
N MET A 116 7.12 -18.05 -11.76
CA MET A 116 7.07 -19.34 -11.07
C MET A 116 6.19 -19.26 -9.81
N GLY A 117 4.91 -19.59 -9.95
CA GLY A 117 3.89 -19.51 -8.90
C GLY A 117 3.29 -20.87 -8.52
N PHE A 118 2.52 -20.90 -7.43
CA PHE A 118 1.75 -22.08 -7.00
C PHE A 118 0.34 -22.00 -7.58
N ASP A 119 -0.09 -23.06 -8.28
CA ASP A 119 -1.49 -23.18 -8.71
C ASP A 119 -2.40 -23.34 -7.49
N ARG A 120 -3.53 -22.64 -7.49
CA ARG A 120 -4.55 -22.66 -6.43
C ARG A 120 -5.89 -23.21 -6.91
N GLY A 121 -5.94 -23.74 -8.13
CA GLY A 121 -7.15 -24.23 -8.75
C GLY A 121 -7.93 -23.16 -9.50
N PRO A 122 -9.00 -23.54 -10.20
CA PRO A 122 -9.76 -22.67 -11.08
C PRO A 122 -10.36 -21.47 -10.33
N GLY A 123 -10.36 -20.30 -10.98
CA GLY A 123 -10.94 -19.06 -10.45
C GLY A 123 -10.14 -18.38 -9.33
N ARG A 124 -9.03 -18.99 -8.87
CA ARG A 124 -8.16 -18.41 -7.83
C ARG A 124 -6.87 -17.88 -8.46
N ARG A 125 -6.39 -16.76 -7.94
CA ARG A 125 -5.06 -16.23 -8.27
C ARG A 125 -3.98 -17.22 -7.82
N SER A 126 -2.91 -17.31 -8.59
CA SER A 126 -1.73 -18.09 -8.24
C SER A 126 -1.03 -17.54 -6.98
N GLY A 127 -0.45 -18.42 -6.18
CA GLY A 127 0.35 -18.04 -5.02
C GLY A 127 1.79 -17.68 -5.39
N THR A 128 2.33 -16.60 -4.86
CA THR A 128 3.77 -16.28 -4.91
C THR A 128 4.56 -16.96 -3.79
N ARG A 129 3.84 -17.44 -2.76
CA ARG A 129 4.33 -18.21 -1.61
C ARG A 129 3.35 -19.34 -1.26
N ASN A 130 3.79 -20.26 -0.40
CA ASN A 130 3.10 -21.45 0.06
C ASN A 130 3.22 -21.58 1.58
N TYR A 131 2.47 -20.76 2.31
CA TYR A 131 2.43 -20.80 3.77
C TYR A 131 1.25 -21.64 4.28
N LEU A 132 1.38 -22.10 5.53
CA LEU A 132 0.27 -22.52 6.37
C LEU A 132 0.03 -21.44 7.45
N ALA A 133 -1.22 -21.04 7.66
CA ALA A 133 -1.57 -20.00 8.62
C ALA A 133 -2.27 -20.56 9.87
N ILE A 134 -1.82 -20.15 11.06
CA ILE A 134 -2.54 -20.35 12.33
C ILE A 134 -3.22 -19.03 12.67
N ILE A 135 -4.53 -18.96 12.52
CA ILE A 135 -5.31 -17.72 12.55
C ILE A 135 -6.07 -17.64 13.88
N SER A 136 -5.78 -16.62 14.67
CA SER A 136 -6.49 -16.34 15.92
C SER A 136 -7.81 -15.62 15.65
N SER A 137 -8.94 -16.14 16.15
CA SER A 137 -10.22 -15.42 16.14
C SER A 137 -10.30 -14.31 17.20
N VAL A 138 -9.44 -14.36 18.22
CA VAL A 138 -9.41 -13.45 19.37
C VAL A 138 -7.98 -13.27 19.91
N ASN A 139 -7.70 -12.14 20.56
CA ASN A 139 -6.38 -11.90 21.18
C ASN A 139 -5.98 -12.97 22.20
N CYS A 140 -6.92 -13.58 22.92
CA CYS A 140 -6.67 -14.64 23.90
C CYS A 140 -6.09 -15.93 23.29
N SER A 141 -6.29 -16.19 21.99
CA SER A 141 -5.72 -17.35 21.30
C SER A 141 -4.36 -17.07 20.65
N ALA A 142 -3.84 -15.85 20.78
CA ALA A 142 -2.59 -15.43 20.15
C ALA A 142 -1.37 -16.25 20.62
N SER A 143 -1.25 -16.52 21.93
CA SER A 143 -0.11 -17.28 22.46
C SER A 143 -0.13 -18.73 21.99
N VAL A 144 -1.29 -19.37 22.01
CA VAL A 144 -1.46 -20.74 21.48
C VAL A 144 -1.08 -20.80 20.00
N SER A 145 -1.57 -19.84 19.19
CA SER A 145 -1.26 -19.77 17.76
C SER A 145 0.24 -19.60 17.52
N LYS A 146 0.92 -18.75 18.32
CA LYS A 146 2.37 -18.56 18.25
C LYS A 146 3.14 -19.80 18.64
N TYR A 147 2.75 -20.50 19.71
CA TYR A 147 3.41 -21.74 20.14
C TYR A 147 3.29 -22.85 19.09
N ILE A 148 2.11 -23.00 18.46
CA ILE A 148 1.93 -23.92 17.33
C ILE A 148 2.89 -23.55 16.19
N ALA A 149 2.89 -22.29 15.75
CA ALA A 149 3.76 -21.86 14.64
C ALA A 149 5.27 -21.89 14.98
N GLN A 150 5.65 -21.80 16.25
CA GLN A 150 7.05 -21.91 16.69
C GLN A 150 7.57 -23.34 16.64
N HIS A 151 6.69 -24.33 16.77
CA HIS A 151 7.05 -25.75 16.65
C HIS A 151 7.57 -26.10 15.25
N PHE A 152 7.07 -25.43 14.20
CA PHE A 152 7.43 -25.69 12.80
C PHE A 152 8.43 -24.66 12.28
N ARG A 153 9.66 -24.72 12.82
CA ARG A 153 10.76 -23.82 12.44
C ARG A 153 12.09 -24.58 12.42
N GLY A 154 13.11 -23.96 11.85
CA GLY A 154 14.47 -24.48 11.83
C GLY A 154 14.76 -25.39 10.63
N GLU A 155 15.99 -25.91 10.59
CA GLU A 155 16.52 -26.68 9.46
C GLU A 155 15.78 -27.99 9.24
N ASP A 156 15.35 -28.67 10.31
CA ASP A 156 14.58 -29.92 10.22
C ASP A 156 13.26 -29.71 9.47
N PHE A 157 12.51 -28.65 9.80
CA PHE A 157 11.27 -28.32 9.10
C PHE A 157 11.51 -28.04 7.61
N LEU A 158 12.56 -27.28 7.29
CA LEU A 158 12.89 -26.94 5.90
C LEU A 158 13.38 -28.17 5.11
N ARG A 159 14.07 -29.11 5.76
CA ARG A 159 14.49 -30.38 5.17
C ARG A 159 13.28 -31.27 4.86
N ASP A 160 12.36 -31.39 5.81
CA ASP A 160 11.24 -32.33 5.72
C ASP A 160 10.11 -31.77 4.84
N PHE A 161 9.94 -30.44 4.79
CA PHE A 161 8.90 -29.75 4.00
C PHE A 161 9.47 -28.61 3.13
N PRO A 162 10.38 -28.88 2.17
CA PRO A 162 11.10 -27.86 1.42
C PRO A 162 10.24 -27.00 0.50
N TYR A 163 8.99 -27.38 0.25
CA TYR A 163 8.05 -26.62 -0.60
C TYR A 163 7.00 -25.85 0.20
N VAL A 164 7.08 -25.85 1.53
CA VAL A 164 6.26 -25.02 2.41
C VAL A 164 7.14 -23.87 2.92
N ASP A 165 6.81 -22.64 2.53
CA ASP A 165 7.59 -21.43 2.89
C ASP A 165 7.58 -21.16 4.42
N GLY A 166 6.62 -21.76 5.14
CA GLY A 166 6.62 -21.82 6.60
C GLY A 166 5.22 -21.95 7.20
N VAL A 167 5.19 -22.10 8.53
CA VAL A 167 3.98 -21.98 9.34
C VAL A 167 4.01 -20.64 10.07
N MET A 168 2.94 -19.86 9.95
CA MET A 168 2.89 -18.51 10.53
C MET A 168 1.66 -18.30 11.41
N ALA A 169 1.84 -17.61 12.52
CA ALA A 169 0.73 -17.19 13.38
C ALA A 169 0.23 -15.81 12.95
N LEU A 170 -1.07 -15.72 12.65
CA LEU A 170 -1.78 -14.49 12.37
C LEU A 170 -2.62 -14.13 13.59
N THR A 171 -2.14 -13.14 14.35
CA THR A 171 -2.73 -12.73 15.64
C THR A 171 -3.13 -11.25 15.60
N HIS A 172 -4.16 -10.87 16.34
CA HIS A 172 -4.58 -9.48 16.50
C HIS A 172 -4.72 -9.11 17.97
N LYS A 173 -4.84 -7.81 18.26
CA LYS A 173 -4.94 -7.27 19.63
C LYS A 173 -6.36 -6.88 20.05
N SER A 174 -7.32 -6.98 19.14
CA SER A 174 -8.73 -6.63 19.41
C SER A 174 -9.30 -7.49 20.54
N GLY A 175 -10.08 -6.87 21.42
CA GLY A 175 -10.69 -7.53 22.58
C GLY A 175 -11.78 -8.53 22.20
N CYS A 176 -12.13 -9.40 23.15
CA CYS A 176 -13.11 -10.48 22.98
C CYS A 176 -14.57 -10.02 22.87
N SER A 177 -14.89 -8.80 23.32
CA SER A 177 -16.26 -8.23 23.38
C SER A 177 -16.46 -7.08 22.38
N LEU A 178 -15.94 -7.22 21.17
CA LEU A 178 -16.26 -6.29 20.07
C LEU A 178 -17.76 -6.24 19.86
N MET A 179 -18.31 -5.04 19.68
CA MET A 179 -19.70 -4.87 19.28
C MET A 179 -19.94 -5.61 17.95
N PRO A 180 -21.09 -6.30 17.79
CA PRO A 180 -21.39 -7.07 16.58
C PRO A 180 -21.88 -6.14 15.45
N ASP A 181 -21.05 -5.17 15.10
CA ASP A 181 -21.28 -4.15 14.09
C ASP A 181 -20.03 -4.01 13.18
N LYS A 182 -19.91 -2.89 12.46
CA LYS A 182 -18.88 -2.66 11.43
C LYS A 182 -17.44 -3.03 11.87
N PRO A 183 -16.95 -2.67 13.08
CA PRO A 183 -15.68 -3.16 13.63
C PRO A 183 -15.49 -4.69 13.59
N LEU A 184 -16.49 -5.46 14.01
CA LEU A 184 -16.42 -6.92 13.99
C LEU A 184 -16.42 -7.43 12.55
N GLU A 185 -17.21 -6.85 11.66
CA GLU A 185 -17.24 -7.23 10.24
C GLU A 185 -15.90 -7.00 9.54
N VAL A 186 -15.23 -5.87 9.83
CA VAL A 186 -13.88 -5.60 9.34
C VAL A 186 -12.90 -6.65 9.84
N LEU A 187 -12.94 -6.98 11.13
CA LEU A 187 -12.07 -8.03 11.69
C LEU A 187 -12.32 -9.39 11.01
N GLN A 188 -13.58 -9.82 10.92
CA GLN A 188 -13.93 -11.11 10.31
C GLN A 188 -13.51 -11.16 8.84
N ARG A 189 -13.70 -10.08 8.09
CA ARG A 189 -13.25 -9.94 6.70
C ARG A 189 -11.74 -10.06 6.58
N VAL A 190 -10.96 -9.44 7.46
CA VAL A 190 -9.50 -9.59 7.48
C VAL A 190 -9.09 -11.04 7.74
N LEU A 191 -9.68 -11.69 8.75
CA LEU A 191 -9.35 -13.07 9.10
C LEU A 191 -9.71 -14.04 7.96
N ALA A 192 -10.90 -13.89 7.38
CA ALA A 192 -11.35 -14.69 6.24
C ALA A 192 -10.50 -14.45 4.99
N GLY A 193 -10.20 -13.18 4.66
CA GLY A 193 -9.35 -12.80 3.55
C GLY A 193 -7.94 -13.40 3.64
N MET A 194 -7.35 -13.38 4.84
CA MET A 194 -6.08 -14.06 5.11
C MET A 194 -6.19 -15.59 4.94
N ALA A 195 -7.27 -16.21 5.39
CA ALA A 195 -7.46 -17.66 5.25
C ALA A 195 -7.52 -18.11 3.79
N VAL A 196 -8.19 -17.34 2.92
CA VAL A 196 -8.36 -17.67 1.49
C VAL A 196 -7.29 -17.08 0.58
N HIS A 197 -6.35 -16.31 1.14
CA HIS A 197 -5.30 -15.61 0.41
C HIS A 197 -4.48 -16.56 -0.49
N PRO A 198 -4.09 -16.17 -1.72
CA PRO A 198 -3.35 -17.05 -2.65
C PRO A 198 -2.03 -17.61 -2.11
N ASN A 199 -1.41 -16.95 -1.13
CA ASN A 199 -0.18 -17.44 -0.50
C ASN A 199 -0.41 -18.38 0.69
N ILE A 200 -1.67 -18.64 1.06
CA ILE A 200 -2.07 -19.57 2.10
C ILE A 200 -2.64 -20.83 1.45
N SER A 201 -1.98 -21.95 1.74
CA SER A 201 -2.29 -23.26 1.14
C SER A 201 -3.05 -24.19 2.08
N GLY A 202 -2.99 -23.89 3.39
CA GLY A 202 -3.78 -24.50 4.45
C GLY A 202 -3.81 -23.56 5.65
N TYR A 203 -4.81 -23.71 6.51
CA TYR A 203 -4.95 -22.88 7.70
C TYR A 203 -5.65 -23.62 8.85
N LEU A 204 -5.38 -23.16 10.07
CA LEU A 204 -6.01 -23.60 11.32
C LEU A 204 -6.59 -22.37 12.03
N LEU A 205 -7.88 -22.39 12.35
CA LEU A 205 -8.54 -21.36 13.15
C LEU A 205 -8.47 -21.71 14.65
N VAL A 206 -8.00 -20.79 15.48
CA VAL A 206 -7.86 -21.00 16.93
C VAL A 206 -8.61 -19.93 17.69
N GLY A 207 -9.58 -20.35 18.50
CA GLY A 207 -10.40 -19.48 19.34
C GLY A 207 -10.23 -19.78 20.82
N LEU A 208 -10.73 -18.88 21.66
CA LEU A 208 -10.78 -19.14 23.10
C LEU A 208 -11.97 -20.05 23.42
N GLY A 209 -13.14 -19.70 22.86
CA GLY A 209 -14.41 -20.39 22.99
C GLY A 209 -15.54 -19.49 23.50
N CYS A 210 -15.23 -18.41 24.21
CA CYS A 210 -16.21 -17.51 24.83
C CYS A 210 -16.25 -16.08 24.24
N GLU A 211 -15.45 -15.79 23.22
CA GLU A 211 -15.46 -14.49 22.53
C GLU A 211 -16.76 -14.22 21.76
N VAL A 212 -17.05 -12.96 21.43
CA VAL A 212 -18.16 -12.63 20.51
C VAL A 212 -17.86 -13.14 19.10
N ASN A 213 -16.59 -13.07 18.67
CA ASN A 213 -16.14 -13.46 17.33
C ASN A 213 -16.00 -14.98 17.17
N GLN A 214 -17.12 -15.70 17.12
CA GLN A 214 -17.14 -17.17 17.11
C GLN A 214 -16.69 -17.75 15.76
N ILE A 215 -15.77 -18.72 15.79
CA ILE A 215 -15.22 -19.36 14.58
C ILE A 215 -16.29 -19.94 13.64
N PRO A 216 -17.31 -20.71 14.12
CA PRO A 216 -18.35 -21.24 13.24
C PRO A 216 -19.08 -20.15 12.45
N GLN A 217 -19.29 -18.97 13.05
CA GLN A 217 -19.94 -17.85 12.38
C GLN A 217 -19.06 -17.26 11.28
N ILE A 218 -17.73 -17.15 11.50
CA ILE A 218 -16.78 -16.73 10.46
C ILE A 218 -16.81 -17.71 9.29
N ILE A 219 -16.74 -19.02 9.60
CA ILE A 219 -16.75 -20.08 8.57
C ILE A 219 -18.03 -20.00 7.73
N GLN A 220 -19.19 -19.90 8.38
CA GLN A 220 -20.47 -19.80 7.68
C GLN A 220 -20.59 -18.52 6.86
N ARG A 221 -20.26 -17.36 7.44
CA ARG A 221 -20.43 -16.04 6.79
C ARG A 221 -19.57 -15.88 5.54
N TYR A 222 -18.34 -16.41 5.55
CA TYR A 222 -17.39 -16.28 4.45
C TYR A 222 -17.22 -17.56 3.62
N GLY A 223 -18.02 -18.61 3.91
CA GLY A 223 -17.95 -19.88 3.19
C GLY A 223 -16.57 -20.54 3.25
N LEU A 224 -15.89 -20.45 4.41
CA LEU A 224 -14.53 -20.98 4.55
C LEU A 224 -14.52 -22.51 4.47
N ARG A 225 -13.57 -23.07 3.73
CA ARG A 225 -13.42 -24.51 3.48
C ARG A 225 -11.94 -24.91 3.51
N ASP A 226 -11.66 -26.19 3.76
CA ASP A 226 -10.29 -26.69 3.62
C ASP A 226 -9.81 -26.46 2.17
N PRO A 227 -8.72 -25.72 1.93
CA PRO A 227 -8.25 -25.40 0.58
C PRO A 227 -7.87 -26.62 -0.27
N GLN A 228 -7.58 -27.76 0.36
CA GLN A 228 -7.24 -29.03 -0.29
C GLN A 228 -8.43 -29.99 -0.34
N LYS A 229 -9.48 -29.73 0.45
CA LYS A 229 -10.72 -30.51 0.50
C LYS A 229 -11.94 -29.59 0.60
N PRO A 230 -12.40 -29.01 -0.52
CA PRO A 230 -13.45 -27.99 -0.50
C PRO A 230 -14.80 -28.43 0.09
N ASP A 231 -15.05 -29.74 0.19
CA ASP A 231 -16.26 -30.30 0.81
C ASP A 231 -16.17 -30.39 2.35
N ASP A 232 -14.97 -30.27 2.92
CA ASP A 232 -14.73 -30.35 4.36
C ASP A 232 -14.66 -28.94 4.99
N ASP A 233 -15.13 -28.84 6.24
CA ASP A 233 -14.88 -27.67 7.07
C ASP A 233 -13.38 -27.54 7.38
N PRO A 234 -12.85 -26.30 7.51
CA PRO A 234 -11.47 -26.11 7.86
C PRO A 234 -11.18 -26.60 9.28
N PHE A 235 -9.92 -26.97 9.53
CA PHE A 235 -9.44 -27.24 10.87
C PHE A 235 -9.68 -26.03 11.77
N HIS A 236 -10.35 -26.26 12.90
CA HIS A 236 -10.57 -25.25 13.91
C HIS A 236 -10.62 -25.85 15.32
N MET A 237 -10.32 -25.05 16.33
CA MET A 237 -10.33 -25.49 17.73
C MET A 237 -10.55 -24.34 18.71
N ASN A 238 -11.12 -24.67 19.87
CA ASN A 238 -11.31 -23.76 20.98
C ASN A 238 -10.50 -24.19 22.21
N ILE A 239 -9.80 -23.23 22.81
CA ILE A 239 -8.89 -23.48 23.94
C ILE A 239 -9.64 -24.03 25.16
N GLN A 240 -10.80 -23.43 25.50
CA GLN A 240 -11.58 -23.84 26.67
C GLN A 240 -12.16 -25.25 26.50
N SER A 241 -12.64 -25.59 25.30
CA SER A 241 -13.18 -26.91 24.98
C SER A 241 -12.12 -28.02 25.06
N LEU A 242 -10.87 -27.72 24.71
CA LEU A 242 -9.76 -28.67 24.78
C LEU A 242 -9.08 -28.74 26.16
N GLY A 243 -9.50 -27.90 27.12
CA GLY A 243 -8.97 -27.92 28.48
C GLY A 243 -7.67 -27.14 28.66
N GLY A 244 -7.49 -26.04 27.93
CA GLY A 244 -6.45 -25.05 28.14
C GLY A 244 -5.24 -25.15 27.20
N ILE A 245 -4.32 -24.21 27.36
CA ILE A 245 -3.24 -23.88 26.41
C ILE A 245 -2.44 -25.11 25.95
N ARG A 246 -1.90 -25.90 26.88
CA ARG A 246 -1.00 -27.02 26.54
C ARG A 246 -1.67 -28.04 25.60
N LYS A 247 -2.88 -28.49 25.96
CA LYS A 247 -3.64 -29.47 25.18
C LYS A 247 -4.01 -28.92 23.81
N THR A 248 -4.35 -27.63 23.74
CA THR A 248 -4.65 -26.98 22.45
C THR A 248 -3.41 -26.86 21.57
N VAL A 249 -2.24 -26.56 22.13
CA VAL A 249 -0.98 -26.52 21.36
C VAL A 249 -0.64 -27.90 20.80
N GLU A 250 -0.74 -28.96 21.60
CA GLU A 250 -0.53 -30.35 21.15
C GLU A 250 -1.48 -30.73 20.00
N ALA A 251 -2.78 -30.47 20.16
CA ALA A 251 -3.77 -30.71 19.11
C ALA A 251 -3.53 -29.87 17.84
N GLY A 252 -3.08 -28.61 18.02
CA GLY A 252 -2.71 -27.72 16.92
C GLY A 252 -1.51 -28.23 16.13
N ILE A 253 -0.49 -28.74 16.82
CA ILE A 253 0.69 -29.35 16.19
C ILE A 253 0.26 -30.58 15.37
N GLU A 254 -0.57 -31.46 15.94
CA GLU A 254 -1.06 -32.65 15.24
C GLU A 254 -1.87 -32.29 13.99
N ALA A 255 -2.74 -31.28 14.07
CA ALA A 255 -3.52 -30.78 12.93
C ALA A 255 -2.61 -30.25 11.82
N VAL A 256 -1.58 -29.48 12.16
CA VAL A 256 -0.61 -28.97 11.18
C VAL A 256 0.20 -30.11 10.54
N GLN A 257 0.67 -31.08 11.33
CA GLN A 257 1.38 -32.26 10.80
C GLN A 257 0.54 -33.06 9.80
N LYS A 258 -0.78 -33.15 9.99
CA LYS A 258 -1.70 -33.80 9.03
C LYS A 258 -1.83 -33.04 7.71
N MET A 259 -1.72 -31.70 7.74
CA MET A 259 -1.82 -30.86 6.54
C MET A 259 -0.53 -30.84 5.74
N LEU A 260 0.63 -30.78 6.42
CA LEU A 260 1.93 -30.48 5.80
C LEU A 260 2.30 -31.37 4.59
N PRO A 261 2.12 -32.71 4.59
CA PRO A 261 2.46 -33.53 3.43
C PRO A 261 1.81 -33.06 2.13
N ARG A 262 0.50 -32.78 2.16
CA ARG A 262 -0.23 -32.31 0.96
C ARG A 262 0.21 -30.93 0.53
N LEU A 263 0.45 -30.03 1.48
CA LEU A 263 0.92 -28.68 1.17
C LEU A 263 2.33 -28.71 0.56
N ASN A 264 3.14 -29.68 1.00
CA ASN A 264 4.48 -29.93 0.49
C ASN A 264 4.49 -30.66 -0.84
N ASP A 265 3.37 -31.18 -1.36
CA ASP A 265 3.25 -31.73 -2.72
C ASP A 265 3.05 -30.63 -3.77
N LEU A 266 2.69 -29.42 -3.35
CA LEU A 266 2.52 -28.28 -4.24
C LEU A 266 3.88 -27.83 -4.79
N ARG A 267 3.97 -27.61 -6.10
CA ARG A 267 5.18 -27.16 -6.79
C ARG A 267 4.95 -25.82 -7.47
N ARG A 268 6.02 -25.02 -7.57
CA ARG A 268 6.00 -23.86 -8.46
C ARG A 268 5.90 -24.34 -9.90
N THR A 269 5.02 -23.71 -10.67
CA THR A 269 4.84 -23.91 -12.10
C THR A 269 4.82 -22.53 -12.79
N PRO A 270 5.08 -22.44 -14.10
CA PRO A 270 4.86 -21.21 -14.84
C PRO A 270 3.38 -20.80 -14.74
N ARG A 271 3.12 -19.61 -14.19
CA ARG A 271 1.79 -19.01 -14.03
C ARG A 271 1.75 -17.68 -14.76
N PRO A 272 0.63 -17.29 -15.38
CA PRO A 272 0.55 -16.02 -16.10
C PRO A 272 0.76 -14.85 -15.13
N ILE A 273 1.47 -13.81 -15.57
CA ILE A 273 1.72 -12.61 -14.76
C ILE A 273 0.42 -11.91 -14.35
N SER A 274 -0.66 -12.12 -15.13
CA SER A 274 -2.00 -11.65 -14.83
C SER A 274 -2.54 -12.20 -13.51
N ASP A 275 -2.01 -13.30 -12.96
CA ASP A 275 -2.40 -13.79 -11.64
C ASP A 275 -1.85 -12.96 -10.48
N LEU A 276 -0.96 -11.99 -10.73
CA LEU A 276 -0.48 -11.07 -9.71
C LEU A 276 -1.53 -10.02 -9.35
N ALA A 277 -1.61 -9.74 -8.05
CA ALA A 277 -2.29 -8.60 -7.47
C ALA A 277 -1.26 -7.80 -6.67
N LEU A 278 -0.87 -6.65 -7.22
CA LEU A 278 0.17 -5.78 -6.70
C LEU A 278 -0.39 -4.78 -5.70
N ALA A 279 0.00 -4.90 -4.44
CA ALA A 279 -0.19 -3.89 -3.40
C ALA A 279 0.85 -2.78 -3.55
N MET A 280 0.41 -1.52 -3.62
CA MET A 280 1.29 -0.35 -3.70
C MET A 280 1.14 0.51 -2.46
N ASN A 281 2.23 0.71 -1.73
CA ASN A 281 2.24 1.52 -0.51
C ASN A 281 3.47 2.43 -0.46
N CYS A 282 3.35 3.56 0.24
CA CYS A 282 4.49 4.37 0.65
C CYS A 282 4.81 4.10 2.12
N GLY A 283 5.99 4.51 2.59
CA GLY A 283 6.25 4.61 4.03
C GLY A 283 6.81 5.96 4.39
N GLY A 284 8.10 6.02 4.72
CA GLY A 284 8.78 7.30 4.90
C GLY A 284 8.97 8.03 3.59
N SER A 285 7.96 8.79 3.12
CA SER A 285 8.06 9.63 1.93
C SER A 285 9.02 10.81 2.13
N ASP A 286 9.58 11.29 1.03
CA ASP A 286 10.47 12.44 0.94
C ASP A 286 10.20 13.20 -0.37
N GLY A 287 10.91 14.30 -0.61
CA GLY A 287 10.80 15.11 -1.82
C GLY A 287 11.19 14.37 -3.11
N HIS A 288 11.94 13.27 -3.00
CA HIS A 288 12.30 12.42 -4.15
C HIS A 288 11.22 11.38 -4.48
N SER A 289 10.33 11.04 -3.54
CA SER A 289 9.34 9.98 -3.69
C SER A 289 8.46 10.17 -4.92
N GLY A 290 7.89 11.37 -5.08
CA GLY A 290 6.99 11.70 -6.19
C GLY A 290 7.67 11.92 -7.55
N ILE A 291 9.00 11.92 -7.61
CA ILE A 291 9.78 12.22 -8.83
C ILE A 291 10.64 11.04 -9.29
N THR A 292 10.81 10.00 -8.46
CA THR A 292 11.62 8.82 -8.75
C THR A 292 10.81 7.51 -8.56
N ALA A 293 10.75 6.98 -7.34
CA ALA A 293 10.23 5.66 -7.02
C ALA A 293 8.73 5.53 -7.31
N ASN A 294 7.92 6.56 -7.00
CA ASN A 294 6.48 6.49 -7.23
C ASN A 294 6.14 6.48 -8.73
N PRO A 295 6.69 7.38 -9.58
CA PRO A 295 6.52 7.27 -11.04
C PRO A 295 7.03 5.94 -11.62
N ALA A 296 8.17 5.42 -11.16
CA ALA A 296 8.69 4.14 -11.62
C ALA A 296 7.75 2.98 -11.25
N LEU A 297 7.18 2.99 -10.04
CA LEU A 297 6.14 2.05 -9.63
C LEU A 297 4.85 2.22 -10.45
N GLY A 298 4.49 3.45 -10.81
CA GLY A 298 3.39 3.74 -11.72
C GLY A 298 3.55 3.08 -13.09
N VAL A 299 4.74 3.17 -13.69
CA VAL A 299 5.07 2.47 -14.93
C VAL A 299 4.96 0.96 -14.76
N ALA A 300 5.50 0.40 -13.66
CA ALA A 300 5.40 -1.03 -13.37
C ALA A 300 3.94 -1.48 -13.18
N SER A 301 3.12 -0.65 -12.54
CA SER A 301 1.68 -0.85 -12.38
C SER A 301 0.98 -0.92 -13.74
N ASP A 302 1.24 0.05 -14.62
CA ASP A 302 0.66 0.07 -15.97
C ASP A 302 1.07 -1.17 -16.76
N CYS A 303 2.35 -1.55 -16.74
CA CYS A 303 2.82 -2.78 -17.39
C CYS A 303 2.08 -4.03 -16.88
N LEU A 304 1.86 -4.14 -15.56
CA LEU A 304 1.08 -5.26 -15.00
C LEU A 304 -0.37 -5.23 -15.47
N VAL A 305 -1.00 -4.06 -15.51
CA VAL A 305 -2.38 -3.89 -16.00
C VAL A 305 -2.50 -4.25 -17.48
N GLN A 306 -1.53 -3.87 -18.31
CA GLN A 306 -1.48 -4.22 -19.74
C GLN A 306 -1.43 -5.74 -19.96
N GLU A 307 -0.79 -6.47 -19.05
CA GLU A 307 -0.74 -7.94 -19.05
C GLU A 307 -1.98 -8.58 -18.39
N GLY A 308 -2.99 -7.80 -18.01
CA GLY A 308 -4.25 -8.28 -17.43
C GLY A 308 -4.20 -8.56 -15.93
N GLY A 309 -3.13 -8.11 -15.25
CA GLY A 309 -3.00 -8.18 -13.80
C GLY A 309 -3.85 -7.15 -13.06
N THR A 310 -3.65 -7.09 -11.74
CA THR A 310 -4.29 -6.09 -10.88
C THR A 310 -3.23 -5.31 -10.12
N SER A 311 -3.34 -3.98 -10.12
CA SER A 311 -2.55 -3.08 -9.26
C SER A 311 -3.50 -2.36 -8.31
N VAL A 312 -3.15 -2.25 -7.03
CA VAL A 312 -4.02 -1.69 -6.00
C VAL A 312 -3.28 -0.58 -5.28
N LEU A 313 -3.70 0.65 -5.53
CA LEU A 313 -3.31 1.81 -4.74
C LEU A 313 -4.15 1.84 -3.45
N ALA A 314 -3.61 2.40 -2.38
CA ALA A 314 -4.31 2.54 -1.11
C ALA A 314 -3.96 3.86 -0.44
N GLU A 315 -4.06 3.91 0.89
CA GLU A 315 -3.65 5.03 1.73
C GLU A 315 -4.53 6.26 1.45
N THR A 316 -5.82 6.21 1.79
CA THR A 316 -6.81 7.25 1.49
C THR A 316 -6.39 8.64 1.97
N SER A 317 -5.78 8.74 3.15
CA SER A 317 -5.23 9.99 3.67
C SER A 317 -4.05 10.53 2.84
N GLU A 318 -3.37 9.69 2.05
CA GLU A 318 -2.22 10.04 1.22
C GLU A 318 -2.61 10.50 -0.18
N ILE A 319 -3.88 10.45 -0.56
CA ILE A 319 -4.35 10.99 -1.85
C ILE A 319 -5.18 12.26 -1.69
N TYR A 320 -5.40 12.71 -0.46
CA TYR A 320 -6.24 13.86 -0.15
C TYR A 320 -5.75 15.14 -0.82
N GLY A 321 -6.64 15.81 -1.55
CA GLY A 321 -6.33 16.97 -2.38
C GLY A 321 -5.80 16.65 -3.77
N ALA A 322 -5.67 15.38 -4.12
CA ALA A 322 -5.27 14.94 -5.45
C ALA A 322 -6.19 13.84 -6.01
N GLU A 323 -7.21 13.39 -5.26
CA GLU A 323 -8.14 12.34 -5.67
C GLU A 323 -8.86 12.62 -6.99
N HIS A 324 -9.00 13.91 -7.37
CA HIS A 324 -9.57 14.32 -8.64
C HIS A 324 -8.81 13.77 -9.85
N LEU A 325 -7.50 13.49 -9.70
CA LEU A 325 -6.68 12.86 -10.75
C LEU A 325 -7.06 11.39 -10.97
N LEU A 326 -7.57 10.71 -9.94
CA LEU A 326 -8.09 9.34 -10.05
C LEU A 326 -9.54 9.33 -10.54
N THR A 327 -10.39 10.22 -10.04
CA THR A 327 -11.79 10.30 -10.47
C THR A 327 -11.92 10.70 -11.94
N GLN A 328 -11.07 11.60 -12.44
CA GLN A 328 -11.04 12.00 -13.85
C GLN A 328 -10.81 10.82 -14.81
N ARG A 329 -10.17 9.76 -14.34
CA ARG A 329 -9.90 8.55 -15.14
C ARG A 329 -10.63 7.31 -14.63
N ALA A 330 -11.68 7.49 -13.82
CA ALA A 330 -12.54 6.39 -13.39
C ALA A 330 -13.23 5.74 -14.61
N SER A 331 -13.36 4.42 -14.58
CA SER A 331 -14.01 3.67 -15.66
C SER A 331 -15.53 3.83 -15.70
N SER A 332 -16.13 4.31 -14.60
CA SER A 332 -17.54 4.69 -14.54
C SER A 332 -17.78 5.78 -13.49
N THR A 333 -18.95 6.40 -13.56
CA THR A 333 -19.39 7.39 -12.57
C THR A 333 -19.44 6.77 -11.17
N GLU A 334 -19.97 5.55 -11.05
CA GLU A 334 -20.10 4.84 -9.77
C GLU A 334 -18.73 4.57 -9.12
N VAL A 335 -17.70 4.27 -9.92
CA VAL A 335 -16.33 4.08 -9.42
C VAL A 335 -15.77 5.40 -8.90
N GLY A 336 -15.97 6.50 -9.62
CA GLY A 336 -15.53 7.84 -9.20
C GLY A 336 -16.24 8.32 -7.93
N GLU A 337 -17.57 8.20 -7.88
CA GLU A 337 -18.39 8.57 -6.73
C GLU A 337 -18.00 7.76 -5.48
N ARG A 338 -17.73 6.46 -5.63
CA ARG A 338 -17.29 5.62 -4.51
C ARG A 338 -15.95 6.08 -3.91
N LEU A 339 -15.04 6.64 -4.72
CA LEU A 339 -13.81 7.23 -4.20
C LEU A 339 -14.10 8.55 -3.46
N VAL A 340 -14.97 9.39 -4.00
CA VAL A 340 -15.35 10.67 -3.38
C VAL A 340 -16.06 10.44 -2.04
N ASP A 341 -17.01 9.52 -1.99
CA ASP A 341 -17.73 9.16 -0.76
C ASP A 341 -16.79 8.67 0.35
N MET A 342 -15.72 7.98 -0.03
CA MET A 342 -14.70 7.54 0.90
C MET A 342 -13.90 8.71 1.47
N ILE A 343 -13.55 9.71 0.66
CA ILE A 343 -12.90 10.93 1.13
C ILE A 343 -13.80 11.67 2.12
N HIS A 344 -15.07 11.88 1.78
CA HIS A 344 -16.04 12.52 2.68
C HIS A 344 -16.22 11.73 3.99
N TRP A 345 -16.22 10.39 3.92
CA TRP A 345 -16.27 9.57 5.13
C TRP A 345 -15.07 9.81 6.05
N TRP A 346 -13.86 9.97 5.51
CA TRP A 346 -12.66 10.28 6.29
C TRP A 346 -12.67 11.70 6.86
N GLU A 347 -13.17 12.68 6.12
CA GLU A 347 -13.40 14.04 6.62
C GLU A 347 -14.35 14.02 7.83
N ASP A 348 -15.50 13.36 7.68
CA ASP A 348 -16.48 13.18 8.76
C ASP A 348 -15.90 12.42 9.97
N TYR A 349 -15.11 11.37 9.70
CA TYR A 349 -14.50 10.55 10.74
C TYR A 349 -13.49 11.37 11.55
N THR A 350 -12.57 12.08 10.89
CA THR A 350 -11.54 12.87 11.55
C THR A 350 -12.14 14.06 12.31
N ALA A 351 -13.15 14.73 11.75
CA ALA A 351 -13.85 15.85 12.36
C ALA A 351 -14.49 15.49 13.72
N LYS A 352 -15.03 14.27 13.86
CA LYS A 352 -15.61 13.77 15.13
C LYS A 352 -14.60 13.75 16.29
N PHE A 353 -13.31 13.73 15.99
CA PHE A 353 -12.22 13.75 16.97
C PHE A 353 -11.46 15.08 17.01
N GLY A 354 -11.99 16.13 16.37
CA GLY A 354 -11.33 17.44 16.30
C GLY A 354 -10.04 17.42 15.47
N ALA A 355 -9.90 16.44 14.59
CA ALA A 355 -8.78 16.31 13.67
C ALA A 355 -9.23 16.60 12.24
N THR A 356 -8.26 16.81 11.36
CA THR A 356 -8.44 16.96 9.92
C THR A 356 -7.63 15.88 9.20
N ILE A 357 -8.11 15.47 8.02
CA ILE A 357 -7.41 14.47 7.19
C ILE A 357 -6.07 14.99 6.63
N ASP A 358 -5.89 16.32 6.58
CA ASP A 358 -4.68 16.99 6.06
C ASP A 358 -3.48 17.02 7.04
N ASN A 359 -3.57 16.33 8.19
CA ASN A 359 -2.51 16.29 9.22
C ASN A 359 -1.27 15.45 8.81
N ASN A 360 -0.96 15.42 7.52
CA ASN A 360 0.12 14.70 6.88
C ASN A 360 0.56 15.58 5.70
N PRO A 361 1.80 16.10 5.61
CA PRO A 361 3.07 15.44 5.90
C PRO A 361 3.47 15.41 7.37
N SER A 362 4.01 14.27 7.81
CA SER A 362 4.66 14.12 9.12
C SER A 362 5.95 14.96 9.23
N HIS A 363 6.51 15.09 10.44
CA HIS A 363 7.78 15.80 10.67
C HIS A 363 8.90 15.31 9.73
N GLY A 364 9.09 13.99 9.62
CA GLY A 364 10.10 13.41 8.75
C GLY A 364 9.85 13.61 7.25
N ASN A 365 8.61 13.83 6.83
CA ASN A 365 8.29 14.18 5.44
C ASN A 365 8.63 15.66 5.16
N LYS A 366 8.36 16.55 6.13
CA LYS A 366 8.72 17.98 6.05
C LYS A 366 10.24 18.15 5.97
N GLU A 367 10.98 17.47 6.83
CA GLU A 367 12.45 17.40 6.72
C GLU A 367 12.93 16.86 5.37
N GLY A 368 12.15 15.99 4.74
CA GLY A 368 12.45 15.43 3.43
C GLY A 368 12.07 16.34 2.25
N GLY A 369 11.50 17.52 2.48
CA GLY A 369 11.17 18.50 1.43
C GLY A 369 9.70 18.59 1.01
N LEU A 370 8.79 17.83 1.64
CA LEU A 370 7.34 17.90 1.38
C LEU A 370 6.68 18.94 2.28
N THR A 371 5.97 19.90 1.69
CA THR A 371 5.43 21.05 2.43
C THR A 371 3.99 20.85 2.90
N THR A 372 3.10 20.46 1.99
CA THR A 372 1.65 20.36 2.19
C THR A 372 1.15 18.95 1.89
N ILE A 373 -0.07 18.61 2.34
CA ILE A 373 -0.70 17.35 1.94
C ILE A 373 -0.91 17.31 0.43
N TYR A 374 -1.32 18.41 -0.19
CA TYR A 374 -1.56 18.48 -1.64
C TYR A 374 -0.32 18.09 -2.45
N GLU A 375 0.86 18.60 -2.07
CA GLU A 375 2.11 18.22 -2.71
C GLU A 375 2.42 16.73 -2.54
N LYS A 376 2.25 16.21 -1.32
CA LYS A 376 2.52 14.81 -1.00
C LYS A 376 1.58 13.89 -1.80
N SER A 377 0.30 14.23 -1.86
CA SER A 377 -0.73 13.46 -2.53
C SER A 377 -0.51 13.33 -4.03
N LEU A 378 -0.06 14.41 -4.69
CA LEU A 378 0.32 14.35 -6.11
C LEU A 378 1.45 13.35 -6.34
N GLY A 379 2.46 13.36 -5.48
CA GLY A 379 3.55 12.37 -5.53
C GLY A 379 3.08 10.95 -5.21
N ALA A 380 2.11 10.78 -4.30
CA ALA A 380 1.57 9.49 -3.91
C ALA A 380 0.73 8.86 -5.04
N ILE A 381 -0.07 9.64 -5.76
CA ILE A 381 -0.89 9.18 -6.88
C ILE A 381 -0.05 8.71 -8.07
N ALA A 382 1.17 9.23 -8.24
CA ALA A 382 2.07 8.76 -9.29
C ALA A 382 2.32 7.24 -9.24
N LYS A 383 2.17 6.59 -8.08
CA LYS A 383 2.24 5.12 -7.94
C LYS A 383 1.19 4.39 -8.77
N ALA A 384 0.05 5.04 -9.05
CA ALA A 384 -1.04 4.44 -9.80
C ALA A 384 -0.85 4.48 -11.32
N GLY A 385 0.27 5.00 -11.83
CA GLY A 385 0.54 5.05 -13.27
C GLY A 385 -0.51 5.88 -14.02
N GLN A 386 -0.87 5.46 -15.23
CA GLN A 386 -1.83 6.10 -16.14
C GLN A 386 -3.07 5.24 -16.41
N ALA A 387 -3.11 3.99 -15.92
CA ALA A 387 -4.28 3.13 -16.05
C ALA A 387 -5.57 3.78 -15.49
N PRO A 388 -6.73 3.56 -16.13
CA PRO A 388 -8.03 3.92 -15.56
C PRO A 388 -8.27 3.29 -14.19
N LEU A 389 -8.96 4.02 -13.32
CA LEU A 389 -9.41 3.46 -12.05
C LEU A 389 -10.63 2.56 -12.29
N GLU A 390 -10.48 1.27 -12.07
CA GLU A 390 -11.46 0.23 -12.39
C GLU A 390 -12.37 -0.14 -11.22
N ALA A 391 -11.89 0.00 -9.98
CA ALA A 391 -12.67 -0.34 -8.80
C ALA A 391 -12.14 0.36 -7.54
N VAL A 392 -13.04 0.55 -6.58
CA VAL A 392 -12.75 1.10 -5.26
C VAL A 392 -13.26 0.13 -4.20
N TYR A 393 -12.38 -0.32 -3.31
CA TYR A 393 -12.65 -1.34 -2.29
C TYR A 393 -12.63 -0.75 -0.89
N GLN A 394 -13.48 -1.27 -0.01
CA GLN A 394 -13.39 -1.02 1.42
C GLN A 394 -12.22 -1.81 2.02
N TYR A 395 -11.78 -1.46 3.23
CA TYR A 395 -10.67 -2.13 3.89
C TYR A 395 -10.82 -3.66 3.93
N ALA A 396 -9.84 -4.37 3.35
CA ALA A 396 -9.79 -5.84 3.22
C ALA A 396 -10.95 -6.48 2.43
N GLU A 397 -11.72 -5.70 1.66
CA GLU A 397 -12.69 -6.26 0.71
C GLU A 397 -11.97 -7.09 -0.36
N ALA A 398 -12.59 -8.20 -0.77
CA ALA A 398 -11.98 -9.13 -1.72
C ALA A 398 -11.83 -8.48 -3.10
N ILE A 399 -10.61 -8.45 -3.62
CA ILE A 399 -10.30 -7.80 -4.89
C ILE A 399 -10.65 -8.72 -6.06
N GLN A 400 -11.77 -8.41 -6.72
CA GLN A 400 -12.30 -9.19 -7.85
C GLN A 400 -11.94 -8.60 -9.22
N SER A 401 -11.74 -7.28 -9.30
CA SER A 401 -11.46 -6.58 -10.55
C SER A 401 -10.02 -6.77 -11.03
N ARG A 402 -9.85 -6.66 -12.35
CA ARG A 402 -8.56 -6.53 -13.03
C ARG A 402 -8.30 -5.06 -13.33
N GLY A 403 -7.05 -4.69 -13.57
CA GLY A 403 -6.66 -3.28 -13.78
C GLY A 403 -6.23 -2.56 -12.52
N LEU A 404 -6.19 -1.22 -12.58
CA LEU A 404 -5.87 -0.39 -11.42
C LEU A 404 -7.10 -0.27 -10.53
N CYS A 405 -6.96 -0.64 -9.27
CA CYS A 405 -7.96 -0.50 -8.24
C CYS A 405 -7.45 0.41 -7.11
N PHE A 406 -8.38 0.87 -6.28
CA PHE A 406 -8.10 1.57 -5.03
C PHE A 406 -8.67 0.77 -3.85
N MET A 407 -7.99 0.74 -2.71
CA MET A 407 -8.53 0.18 -1.47
C MET A 407 -8.45 1.21 -0.34
N ASP A 408 -9.55 1.38 0.38
CA ASP A 408 -9.60 2.21 1.57
C ASP A 408 -8.69 1.65 2.65
N THR A 409 -7.58 2.34 2.90
CA THR A 409 -6.70 2.06 4.03
C THR A 409 -6.19 3.36 4.66
N PRO A 410 -5.86 3.35 5.96
CA PRO A 410 -5.10 4.46 6.55
C PRO A 410 -3.67 4.47 6.00
N GLY A 411 -3.00 5.62 6.03
CA GLY A 411 -1.57 5.76 5.66
C GLY A 411 -0.57 5.13 6.64
N ASN A 412 -0.99 4.21 7.52
CA ASN A 412 -0.11 3.52 8.47
C ASN A 412 0.40 2.21 7.85
N ASP A 413 1.70 2.11 7.56
CA ASP A 413 2.30 1.02 6.77
C ASP A 413 1.78 -0.39 7.11
N PRO A 414 1.81 -0.84 8.39
CA PRO A 414 1.41 -2.21 8.71
C PRO A 414 -0.09 -2.43 8.56
N VAL A 415 -0.90 -1.40 8.81
CA VAL A 415 -2.36 -1.48 8.71
C VAL A 415 -2.75 -1.48 7.23
N SER A 416 -2.21 -0.56 6.43
CA SER A 416 -2.48 -0.50 5.00
C SER A 416 -2.18 -1.81 4.29
N MET A 417 -0.95 -2.31 4.49
CA MET A 417 -0.52 -3.56 3.88
C MET A 417 -1.31 -4.78 4.38
N THR A 418 -1.77 -4.78 5.63
CA THR A 418 -2.66 -5.85 6.13
C THR A 418 -3.99 -5.85 5.37
N GLY A 419 -4.58 -4.67 5.13
CA GLY A 419 -5.82 -4.55 4.35
C GLY A 419 -5.65 -5.06 2.91
N LEU A 420 -4.61 -4.58 2.22
CA LEU A 420 -4.30 -4.96 0.84
C LEU A 420 -4.05 -6.46 0.68
N VAL A 421 -3.25 -7.05 1.58
CA VAL A 421 -2.94 -8.48 1.56
C VAL A 421 -4.18 -9.30 1.94
N ALA A 422 -4.96 -8.89 2.95
CA ALA A 422 -6.21 -9.57 3.27
C ALA A 422 -7.23 -9.52 2.11
N GLY A 423 -7.24 -8.45 1.31
CA GLY A 423 -8.08 -8.35 0.11
C GLY A 423 -7.61 -9.22 -1.06
N GLY A 424 -6.39 -9.78 -1.01
CA GLY A 424 -5.88 -10.73 -2.01
C GLY A 424 -4.60 -10.31 -2.74
N CYS A 425 -3.95 -9.21 -2.36
CA CYS A 425 -2.68 -8.81 -2.98
C CYS A 425 -1.55 -9.79 -2.63
N ASN A 426 -1.04 -10.51 -3.63
CA ASN A 426 -0.02 -11.55 -3.47
C ASN A 426 1.41 -11.05 -3.73
N LEU A 427 1.60 -9.77 -4.01
CA LEU A 427 2.90 -9.08 -4.12
C LEU A 427 2.74 -7.66 -3.59
N GLY A 428 3.67 -7.18 -2.77
CA GLY A 428 3.72 -5.78 -2.34
C GLY A 428 4.95 -5.07 -2.88
N VAL A 429 4.80 -3.82 -3.31
CA VAL A 429 5.92 -2.90 -3.53
C VAL A 429 5.75 -1.70 -2.61
N PHE A 430 6.85 -1.35 -1.96
CA PHE A 430 6.88 -0.37 -0.90
C PHE A 430 7.98 0.65 -1.17
N THR A 431 7.60 1.87 -1.56
CA THR A 431 8.55 2.95 -1.82
C THR A 431 8.94 3.65 -0.53
N THR A 432 10.20 4.04 -0.38
CA THR A 432 10.69 4.68 0.84
C THR A 432 11.89 5.60 0.60
N GLY A 433 11.83 6.80 1.17
CA GLY A 433 12.95 7.74 1.28
C GLY A 433 13.62 7.74 2.66
N ARG A 434 13.21 6.83 3.57
CA ARG A 434 13.76 6.75 4.94
C ARG A 434 14.11 5.33 5.39
N GLY A 435 14.12 4.36 4.46
CA GLY A 435 14.53 2.98 4.74
C GLY A 435 13.53 2.16 5.56
N SER A 436 12.23 2.22 5.23
CA SER A 436 11.22 1.39 5.90
C SER A 436 11.56 -0.11 5.82
N VAL A 437 11.75 -0.74 6.98
CA VAL A 437 12.06 -2.16 7.16
C VAL A 437 10.83 -3.07 7.25
N PHE A 438 9.65 -2.53 6.93
CA PHE A 438 8.40 -3.29 7.04
C PHE A 438 8.35 -4.49 6.07
N GLY A 439 7.97 -5.67 6.54
CA GLY A 439 7.66 -6.84 5.70
C GLY A 439 6.28 -7.40 6.04
N CYS A 440 5.55 -7.90 5.04
CA CYS A 440 4.16 -8.34 5.21
C CYS A 440 3.96 -9.81 4.85
N LYS A 441 4.24 -10.74 5.77
CA LYS A 441 3.86 -12.15 5.53
C LYS A 441 2.31 -12.25 5.45
N PRO A 442 1.75 -13.00 4.48
CA PRO A 442 2.41 -13.95 3.58
C PRO A 442 2.89 -13.40 2.22
N ALA A 443 2.68 -12.12 1.92
CA ALA A 443 3.09 -11.52 0.65
C ALA A 443 4.57 -11.10 0.66
N PRO A 444 5.36 -11.38 -0.39
CA PRO A 444 6.67 -10.75 -0.54
C PRO A 444 6.52 -9.24 -0.69
N CYS A 445 7.41 -8.47 -0.06
CA CYS A 445 7.46 -7.01 -0.18
C CYS A 445 8.78 -6.60 -0.83
N ILE A 446 8.72 -5.98 -2.00
CA ILE A 446 9.85 -5.35 -2.66
C ILE A 446 10.01 -3.93 -2.11
N LYS A 447 11.23 -3.56 -1.72
CA LYS A 447 11.57 -2.23 -1.24
C LYS A 447 12.23 -1.42 -2.35
N VAL A 448 11.74 -0.19 -2.56
CA VAL A 448 12.28 0.71 -3.57
C VAL A 448 12.72 2.01 -2.88
N ALA A 449 14.03 2.25 -2.84
CA ALA A 449 14.60 3.49 -2.34
C ALA A 449 14.34 4.65 -3.31
N THR A 450 14.12 5.86 -2.78
CA THR A 450 13.84 7.06 -3.60
C THR A 450 15.09 7.77 -4.09
N HIS A 451 16.27 7.47 -3.53
CA HIS A 451 17.53 8.05 -3.95
C HIS A 451 18.71 7.12 -3.67
N THR A 452 19.78 7.26 -4.47
CA THR A 452 20.98 6.41 -4.41
C THR A 452 21.64 6.35 -3.02
N PRO A 453 21.85 7.46 -2.29
CA PRO A 453 22.44 7.38 -0.96
C PRO A 453 21.67 6.49 0.03
N LEU A 454 20.33 6.44 -0.06
CA LEU A 454 19.54 5.55 0.81
C LEU A 454 19.68 4.10 0.37
N TYR A 455 19.69 3.84 -0.94
CA TYR A 455 19.92 2.49 -1.46
C TYR A 455 21.25 1.94 -0.97
N GLU A 456 22.34 2.69 -1.16
CA GLU A 456 23.70 2.31 -0.72
C GLU A 456 23.77 2.17 0.81
N TRP A 457 23.07 3.03 1.57
CA TRP A 457 23.02 2.93 3.03
C TRP A 457 22.33 1.65 3.53
N MET A 458 21.33 1.17 2.79
CA MET A 458 20.56 -0.02 3.13
C MET A 458 21.12 -1.30 2.51
N GLU A 459 22.19 -1.20 1.72
CA GLU A 459 22.88 -2.34 1.12
C GLU A 459 23.69 -3.06 2.22
N GLY A 460 23.24 -4.27 2.59
CA GLY A 460 23.81 -5.08 3.66
C GLY A 460 23.56 -6.56 3.46
#